data_AF-A0A7X7MTX0-F1
#
_entry.id   AF-A0A7X7MTX0-F1
#
_cell.length_a   1.000
_cell.length_b   1.000
_cell.length_c   1.000
_cell.angle_alpha   90.00
_cell.angle_beta   90.00
_cell.angle_gamma   90.00
#
_symmetry.space_group_name_H-M   'P 1'
#
loop_
_entity.id
_entity.type
_entity.pdbx_description
1 polymer ?
#
loop_
_entity_poly.entity_id
_entity_poly.type
_entity_poly.pdbx_seq_one_letter_code
_entity_poly.pdbx_strand_id
1 'polypeptide(L)'
;MNLLIALFLILFESASEGLALSGHKALSGALEFIFLAVVTLVMFSYTTGAYKLFARKNIIVSLQPNILTVLGGYILLRFALFDVIHNLCAGIPMFYIGSTKWYDQIWQWFFNCSGIPSVHFLFMMKLIALLIGITWLMGWQNGIISKRQ
;
A
#
# COMPACT_ATOMS: atom_id res chain seq x y z
N MET A 1 -12.59 -5.20 3.47
CA MET A 1 -12.59 -3.74 3.77
C MET A 1 -11.17 -3.21 3.96
N ASN A 2 -10.34 -3.85 4.79
CA ASN A 2 -8.94 -3.44 5.02
C ASN A 2 -8.11 -3.36 3.73
N LEU A 3 -8.28 -4.32 2.80
CA LEU A 3 -7.60 -4.28 1.50
C LEU A 3 -7.97 -3.04 0.66
N LEU A 4 -9.26 -2.67 0.60
CA LEU A 4 -9.70 -1.50 -0.17
C LEU A 4 -9.14 -0.20 0.41
N ILE A 5 -9.13 -0.08 1.74
CA ILE A 5 -8.54 1.08 2.43
C ILE A 5 -7.04 1.12 2.17
N ALA A 6 -6.34 -0.01 2.29
CA ALA A 6 -4.91 -0.11 2.01
C ALA A 6 -4.58 0.30 0.57
N LEU A 7 -5.33 -0.21 -0.41
CA LEU A 7 -5.18 0.15 -1.82
C LEU A 7 -5.46 1.62 -2.07
N PHE A 8 -6.52 2.17 -1.47
CA PHE A 8 -6.84 3.59 -1.58
C PHE A 8 -5.67 4.46 -1.08
N LEU A 9 -5.16 4.16 0.11
CA LEU A 9 -4.05 4.91 0.70
C LEU A 9 -2.80 4.82 -0.17
N ILE A 10 -2.39 3.61 -0.55
CA ILE A 10 -1.16 3.39 -1.32
C ILE A 10 -1.27 4.03 -2.70
N LEU A 11 -2.40 3.88 -3.39
CA LEU A 11 -2.56 4.33 -4.78
C LEU A 11 -2.56 5.86 -4.86
N PHE A 12 -3.31 6.55 -4.00
CA PHE A 12 -3.37 8.01 -4.04
C PHE A 12 -2.05 8.66 -3.60
N GLU A 13 -1.38 8.11 -2.58
CA GLU A 13 -0.07 8.59 -2.11
C GLU A 13 1.02 8.36 -3.18
N SER A 14 1.13 7.15 -3.72
CA SER A 14 2.16 6.84 -4.73
C SER A 14 1.93 7.53 -6.07
N ALA A 15 0.68 7.68 -6.51
CA ALA A 15 0.35 8.36 -7.76
C ALA A 15 0.60 9.87 -7.68
N SER A 16 0.23 10.53 -6.57
CA SER A 16 0.49 11.97 -6.40
C SER A 16 1.99 12.26 -6.38
N GLU A 17 2.78 11.47 -5.65
CA GLU A 17 4.24 11.62 -5.61
C GLU A 17 4.90 11.34 -6.96
N GLY A 18 4.48 10.27 -7.65
CA GLY A 18 5.02 9.92 -8.97
C GLY A 18 4.70 10.98 -10.03
N LEU A 19 3.47 11.52 -10.01
CA LEU A 19 3.06 12.61 -10.91
C LEU A 19 3.77 13.94 -10.61
N ALA A 20 4.12 14.20 -9.34
CA ALA A 20 4.93 15.36 -8.98
C ALA A 20 6.31 15.29 -9.64
N LEU A 21 6.94 14.11 -9.61
CA LEU A 21 8.25 13.86 -10.22
C LEU A 21 8.21 13.93 -11.75
N SER A 22 7.14 13.47 -12.41
CA SER A 22 7.00 13.59 -13.87
C SER A 22 6.66 15.00 -14.36
N GLY A 23 6.55 15.98 -13.45
CA GLY A 23 6.29 17.38 -13.79
C GLY A 23 4.80 17.75 -13.87
N HIS A 24 3.88 16.81 -13.62
CA HIS A 24 2.43 17.04 -13.61
C HIS A 24 1.95 17.61 -12.26
N LYS A 25 2.52 18.76 -11.86
CA LYS A 25 2.32 19.37 -10.53
C LYS A 25 0.85 19.65 -10.20
N ALA A 26 0.04 20.05 -11.19
CA ALA A 26 -1.38 20.33 -10.98
C ALA A 26 -2.21 19.08 -10.68
N LEU A 27 -1.95 17.98 -11.41
CA LEU A 27 -2.64 16.69 -11.18
C LEU A 27 -2.18 16.05 -9.86
N SER A 28 -0.89 16.15 -9.56
CA SER A 28 -0.33 15.73 -8.27
C SER A 28 -1.01 16.45 -7.10
N GLY A 29 -1.10 17.79 -7.14
CA GLY A 29 -1.77 18.57 -6.10
C GLY A 29 -3.26 18.26 -5.96
N ALA A 30 -3.97 17.98 -7.05
CA ALA A 30 -5.37 17.56 -7.00
C ALA A 30 -5.55 16.19 -6.30
N LEU A 31 -4.68 15.22 -6.62
CA LEU A 31 -4.71 13.91 -5.98
C LEU A 31 -4.33 13.98 -4.50
N GLU A 32 -3.31 14.76 -4.16
CA GLU A 32 -2.89 14.99 -2.78
C GLU A 32 -4.00 15.67 -1.97
N PHE A 33 -4.69 16.65 -2.55
CA PHE A 33 -5.84 17.30 -1.92
C PHE A 33 -6.98 16.30 -1.64
N ILE A 34 -7.33 15.45 -2.60
CA ILE A 34 -8.36 14.42 -2.41
C ILE A 34 -7.93 13.43 -1.32
N PHE A 35 -6.68 12.97 -1.35
CA PHE A 35 -6.12 12.08 -0.35
C PHE A 35 -6.22 12.70 1.05
N LEU A 36 -5.73 13.93 1.21
CA LEU A 36 -5.75 14.64 2.48
C LEU A 36 -7.18 14.87 2.96
N ALA A 37 -8.08 15.32 2.08
CA ALA A 37 -9.49 15.54 2.42
C ALA A 37 -10.17 14.27 2.93
N VAL A 38 -9.93 13.11 2.28
CA VAL A 38 -10.50 11.83 2.70
C VAL A 38 -9.90 11.37 4.03
N VAL A 39 -8.58 11.43 4.21
CA VAL A 39 -7.91 11.03 5.46
C VAL A 39 -8.37 11.92 6.61
N THR A 40 -8.41 13.24 6.41
CA THR A 40 -8.90 14.21 7.38
C THR A 40 -10.36 13.95 7.73
N LEU A 41 -11.22 13.69 6.75
CA LEU A 41 -12.63 13.34 7.00
C LEU A 41 -12.77 12.05 7.82
N VAL A 42 -11.96 11.02 7.53
CA VAL A 42 -11.95 9.76 8.29
C VAL A 42 -11.51 10.00 9.74
N MET A 43 -10.45 10.78 9.96
CA MET A 43 -9.94 11.12 11.29
C MET A 43 -10.94 11.96 12.09
N PHE A 44 -11.59 12.95 11.47
CA PHE A 44 -12.67 13.72 12.10
C PHE A 44 -13.89 12.85 12.39
N SER A 45 -14.26 11.95 11.49
CA SER A 45 -15.38 11.02 11.70
C SER A 45 -15.10 10.04 12.84
N TYR A 46 -13.84 9.65 13.04
CA TYR A 46 -13.41 8.81 14.14
C TYR A 46 -13.47 9.54 15.48
N THR A 47 -12.89 10.75 15.57
CA THR A 47 -12.86 11.56 16.80
C THR A 47 -14.24 12.03 17.25
N THR A 48 -15.12 12.39 16.32
CA THR A 48 -16.49 12.86 16.62
C THR A 48 -17.50 11.74 16.88
N GLY A 49 -17.11 10.47 16.69
CA GLY A 49 -18.04 9.34 16.75
C GLY A 49 -19.03 9.26 15.58
N ALA A 50 -18.96 10.19 14.62
CA ALA A 50 -19.81 10.26 13.43
C ALA A 50 -19.61 9.06 12.48
N TYR A 51 -18.54 8.27 12.67
CA TYR A 51 -18.37 7.00 11.97
C TYR A 51 -19.59 6.07 12.10
N LYS A 52 -20.40 6.18 13.18
CA LYS A 52 -21.64 5.41 13.36
C LYS A 52 -22.75 5.75 12.36
N LEU A 53 -22.73 6.96 11.77
CA LEU A 53 -23.68 7.38 10.73
C LEU A 53 -23.32 6.78 9.37
N PHE A 54 -22.02 6.65 9.07
CA PHE A 54 -21.51 6.04 7.83
C PHE A 54 -21.41 4.51 7.93
N ALA A 55 -21.18 3.98 9.12
CA ALA A 55 -21.21 2.56 9.41
C ALA A 55 -22.66 2.11 9.61
N ARG A 56 -23.37 1.83 8.50
CA ARG A 56 -24.62 1.07 8.53
C ARG A 56 -24.41 -0.15 9.43
N LYS A 57 -25.34 -0.42 10.34
CA LYS A 57 -25.36 -1.41 11.45
C LYS A 57 -24.68 -2.78 11.27
N ASN A 58 -24.25 -3.15 10.06
CA ASN A 58 -23.55 -4.37 9.66
C ASN A 58 -22.19 -4.16 8.99
N ILE A 59 -21.59 -2.96 9.01
CA ILE A 59 -20.17 -2.81 8.70
C ILE A 59 -19.42 -3.19 9.96
N ILE A 60 -19.47 -4.49 10.23
CA ILE A 60 -18.55 -5.20 11.07
C ILE A 60 -17.18 -4.88 10.44
N VAL A 61 -16.55 -3.81 10.94
CA VAL A 61 -15.12 -3.85 11.22
C VAL A 61 -14.97 -5.10 12.08
N SER A 62 -14.92 -6.26 11.42
CA SER A 62 -14.52 -7.49 12.08
C SER A 62 -13.12 -7.12 12.49
N LEU A 63 -12.94 -6.81 13.77
CA LEU A 63 -11.65 -6.86 14.40
C LEU A 63 -11.10 -8.22 13.97
N GLN A 64 -10.27 -8.23 12.93
CA GLN A 64 -9.33 -9.31 12.81
C GLN A 64 -8.55 -9.23 14.11
N PRO A 65 -8.52 -10.30 14.90
CA PRO A 65 -8.01 -10.24 16.27
C PRO A 65 -6.54 -9.83 16.33
N ASN A 66 -5.82 -9.85 15.20
CA ASN A 66 -4.43 -9.45 15.11
C ASN A 66 -4.27 -8.15 14.31
N ILE A 67 -4.21 -7.02 15.02
CA ILE A 67 -3.81 -5.72 14.44
C ILE A 67 -2.45 -5.80 13.74
N LEU A 68 -1.56 -6.66 14.23
CA LEU A 68 -0.25 -6.95 13.63
C LEU A 68 -0.36 -7.57 12.24
N THR A 69 -1.35 -8.43 11.99
CA THR A 69 -1.62 -8.99 10.66
C THR A 69 -2.04 -7.90 9.68
N VAL A 70 -2.94 -7.01 10.11
CA VAL A 70 -3.43 -5.92 9.26
C VAL A 70 -2.30 -4.94 8.95
N LEU A 71 -1.53 -4.56 9.96
CA LEU A 71 -0.40 -3.66 9.82
C LEU A 71 0.71 -4.27 8.95
N GLY A 72 1.09 -5.52 9.21
CA GLY A 72 2.07 -6.24 8.42
C GLY A 72 1.61 -6.43 6.97
N GLY A 73 0.33 -6.76 6.77
CA GLY A 73 -0.26 -6.90 5.44
C GLY A 73 -0.26 -5.58 4.68
N TYR A 74 -0.56 -4.47 5.35
CA TYR A 74 -0.46 -3.12 4.78
C TYR A 74 0.98 -2.77 4.38
N ILE A 75 1.96 -3.01 5.26
CA ILE A 75 3.37 -2.72 4.99
C ILE A 75 3.88 -3.54 3.79
N LEU A 76 3.54 -4.83 3.73
CA LEU A 76 3.91 -5.70 2.62
C LEU A 76 3.25 -5.26 1.30
N LEU A 77 1.96 -4.90 1.36
CA LEU A 77 1.24 -4.39 0.19
C LEU A 77 1.83 -3.06 -0.29
N ARG A 78 2.20 -2.17 0.65
CA ARG A 78 2.89 -0.91 0.36
C ARG A 78 4.23 -1.16 -0.31
N PHE A 79 5.06 -2.04 0.23
CA PHE A 79 6.34 -2.41 -0.39
C PHE A 79 6.18 -2.97 -1.82
N ALA A 80 5.15 -3.78 -2.05
CA ALA A 80 4.90 -4.38 -3.36
C ALA A 80 4.38 -3.39 -4.41
N LEU A 81 3.45 -2.51 -4.03
CA LEU A 81 2.71 -1.67 -4.97
C LEU A 81 3.26 -0.24 -5.08
N PHE A 82 3.75 0.34 -3.98
CA PHE A 82 4.07 1.77 -3.92
C PHE A 82 5.09 2.17 -4.98
N ASP A 83 6.26 1.51 -5.01
CA ASP A 83 7.31 1.80 -5.99
C ASP A 83 6.85 1.54 -7.43
N VAL A 84 6.01 0.52 -7.66
CA VAL A 84 5.54 0.17 -9.00
C VAL A 84 4.64 1.27 -9.55
N ILE A 85 3.67 1.71 -8.73
CA ILE A 85 2.76 2.81 -9.10
C ILE A 85 3.54 4.11 -9.22
N HIS A 86 4.41 4.41 -8.26
CA HIS A 86 5.25 5.60 -8.24
C HIS A 86 6.12 5.70 -9.50
N ASN A 87 6.88 4.64 -9.82
CA ASN A 87 7.76 4.61 -10.99
C ASN A 87 6.96 4.71 -12.30
N LEU A 88 5.79 4.07 -12.36
CA LEU A 88 4.89 4.14 -13.51
C LEU A 88 4.36 5.57 -13.71
N CYS A 89 3.95 6.25 -12.63
CA CYS A 89 3.50 7.65 -12.67
C CYS A 89 4.64 8.65 -12.93
N ALA A 90 5.86 8.31 -12.52
CA ALA A 90 7.07 9.11 -12.77
C ALA A 90 7.65 8.91 -14.19
N GLY A 91 7.21 7.88 -14.93
CA GLY A 91 7.75 7.54 -16.24
C GLY A 91 9.15 6.90 -16.19
N ILE A 92 9.52 6.31 -15.05
CA ILE A 92 10.83 5.67 -14.79
C ILE A 92 10.64 4.15 -14.90
N PRO A 93 11.67 3.36 -15.28
CA PRO A 93 11.59 1.91 -15.26
C PRO A 93 11.02 1.36 -13.94
N MET A 94 10.04 0.45 -14.04
CA MET A 94 9.24 -0.05 -12.90
C MET A 94 10.07 -0.61 -11.73
N PHE A 95 11.22 -1.23 -12.02
CA PHE A 95 12.12 -1.81 -11.02
C PHE A 95 13.36 -0.97 -10.76
N TYR A 96 13.29 0.33 -11.05
CA TYR A 96 14.37 1.24 -10.71
C TYR A 96 14.54 1.31 -9.19
N ILE A 97 15.76 1.05 -8.74
CA ILE A 97 16.17 1.23 -7.35
C ILE A 97 16.75 2.65 -7.27
N GLY A 98 16.16 3.50 -6.43
CA GLY A 98 16.68 4.84 -6.17
C GLY A 98 18.09 4.80 -5.59
N SER A 99 18.75 5.95 -5.47
CA SER A 99 20.04 6.07 -4.77
C SER A 99 19.95 6.92 -3.51
N THR A 100 18.81 7.57 -3.29
CA THR A 100 18.62 8.61 -2.29
C THR A 100 18.22 8.07 -0.93
N LYS A 101 17.51 6.94 -0.87
CA LYS A 101 17.00 6.40 0.40
C LYS A 101 17.95 5.35 0.97
N TRP A 102 18.08 5.32 2.29
CA TRP A 102 19.01 4.40 3.00
C TRP A 102 18.72 2.92 2.68
N TYR A 103 17.45 2.56 2.52
CA TYR A 103 17.06 1.19 2.17
C TYR A 103 17.43 0.83 0.72
N ASP A 104 17.41 1.81 -0.19
CA ASP A 104 17.86 1.59 -1.57
C ASP A 104 19.36 1.30 -1.62
N GLN A 105 20.15 1.98 -0.78
CA GLN A 105 21.59 1.74 -0.65
C GLN A 105 21.88 0.31 -0.12
N ILE A 106 21.07 -0.18 0.81
CA ILE A 106 21.17 -1.57 1.29
C ILE A 106 20.88 -2.55 0.15
N TRP A 107 19.84 -2.31 -0.65
CA TRP A 107 19.52 -3.16 -1.79
C TRP A 107 20.62 -3.14 -2.86
N GLN A 108 21.16 -1.96 -3.18
CA GLN A 108 22.30 -1.84 -4.09
C GLN A 108 23.53 -2.59 -3.58
N TRP A 109 23.86 -2.46 -2.29
CA TRP A 109 24.95 -3.23 -1.67
C TRP A 109 24.71 -4.74 -1.77
N PHE A 110 23.49 -5.20 -1.48
CA PHE A 110 23.13 -6.62 -1.56
C PHE A 110 23.25 -7.18 -2.99
N PHE A 111 22.75 -6.47 -4.00
CA PHE A 111 22.86 -6.92 -5.40
C PHE A 111 24.30 -6.85 -5.93
N ASN A 112 25.07 -5.84 -5.52
CA ASN A 112 26.48 -5.75 -5.86
C ASN A 112 27.30 -6.88 -5.24
N CYS A 113 26.96 -7.30 -4.01
CA CYS A 113 27.62 -8.40 -3.32
C CYS A 113 27.22 -9.79 -3.87
N SER A 114 25.94 -9.97 -4.21
CA SER A 114 25.40 -11.27 -4.62
C SER A 114 25.52 -11.57 -6.12
N GLY A 115 25.69 -10.54 -6.97
CA GLY A 115 25.74 -10.71 -8.43
C GLY A 115 24.41 -11.17 -9.06
N ILE A 116 23.31 -11.17 -8.30
CA ILE A 116 21.99 -11.60 -8.76
C ILE A 116 21.36 -10.47 -9.58
N PRO A 117 20.68 -10.78 -10.71
CA PRO A 117 19.94 -9.78 -11.48
C PRO A 117 18.84 -9.15 -10.61
N SER A 118 19.04 -7.88 -10.25
CA SER A 118 18.21 -7.11 -9.32
C SER A 118 16.74 -7.06 -9.73
N VAL A 119 16.47 -6.95 -11.03
CA VAL A 119 15.12 -6.87 -11.61
C VAL A 119 14.28 -8.10 -11.29
N HIS A 120 14.83 -9.31 -11.49
CA HIS A 120 14.08 -10.56 -11.32
C HIS A 120 13.84 -10.87 -9.84
N PHE A 121 14.86 -10.64 -9.02
CA PHE A 121 14.77 -10.84 -7.58
C PHE A 121 13.76 -9.89 -6.93
N LEU A 122 13.83 -8.59 -7.26
CA LEU A 122 12.88 -7.61 -6.74
C LEU A 122 11.46 -7.88 -7.21
N PHE A 123 11.27 -8.28 -8.46
CA PHE A 123 9.96 -8.68 -8.96
C PHE A 123 9.38 -9.85 -8.16
N MET A 124 10.16 -10.91 -7.94
CA MET A 124 9.73 -12.07 -7.18
C MET A 124 9.39 -11.71 -5.72
N MET A 125 10.24 -10.93 -5.07
CA MET A 125 10.00 -10.47 -3.69
C MET A 125 8.75 -9.61 -3.58
N LYS A 126 8.53 -8.70 -4.53
CA LYS A 126 7.32 -7.86 -4.59
C LYS A 126 6.07 -8.70 -4.83
N LEU A 127 6.15 -9.73 -5.68
CA LEU A 127 5.03 -10.63 -5.94
C LEU A 127 4.67 -11.47 -4.71
N ILE A 128 5.67 -12.00 -4.00
CA ILE A 128 5.46 -12.72 -2.74
C ILE A 128 4.84 -11.77 -1.69
N ALA A 129 5.40 -10.58 -1.52
CA ALA A 129 4.87 -9.58 -0.59
C ALA A 129 3.44 -9.15 -0.94
N LEU A 130 3.11 -8.99 -2.23
CA LEU A 130 1.76 -8.69 -2.71
C LEU A 130 0.78 -9.80 -2.30
N LEU A 131 1.12 -11.06 -2.59
CA LEU A 131 0.25 -12.20 -2.30
C LEU A 131 0.02 -12.37 -0.79
N ILE A 132 1.08 -12.26 0.01
CA ILE A 132 0.97 -12.33 1.48
C ILE A 132 0.14 -11.16 2.00
N GLY A 133 0.42 -9.94 1.54
CA GLY A 133 -0.30 -8.73 1.94
C GLY A 133 -1.81 -8.82 1.65
N ILE A 134 -2.18 -9.25 0.46
CA ILE A 134 -3.59 -9.48 0.07
C ILE A 134 -4.21 -10.54 0.99
N THR A 135 -3.56 -11.69 1.15
CA THR A 135 -4.06 -12.81 1.97
C THR A 135 -4.32 -12.37 3.41
N TRP A 136 -3.42 -11.57 3.99
CA TRP A 136 -3.52 -11.07 5.35
C TRP A 136 -4.64 -10.03 5.50
N LEU A 137 -4.74 -9.08 4.57
CA LEU A 137 -5.76 -8.03 4.55
C LEU A 137 -7.17 -8.53 4.20
N MET A 138 -7.27 -9.66 3.50
CA MET A 138 -8.54 -10.36 3.25
C MET A 138 -8.95 -11.30 4.39
N GLY A 139 -8.04 -11.59 5.32
CA GLY A 139 -8.28 -12.51 6.43
C GLY A 139 -8.37 -13.97 6.06
N TRP A 140 -7.77 -14.35 4.94
CA TRP A 140 -7.67 -15.74 4.47
C TRP A 140 -6.71 -16.62 5.29
N GLN A 141 -6.06 -16.05 6.31
CA GLN A 141 -5.22 -16.77 7.26
C GLN A 141 -5.95 -17.92 7.96
N ASN A 142 -7.28 -17.80 8.12
CA ASN A 142 -8.12 -18.80 8.79
C ASN A 142 -8.83 -19.76 7.81
N GLY A 143 -8.43 -19.78 6.54
CA GLY A 143 -9.06 -20.58 5.49
C GLY A 143 -10.21 -19.86 4.77
N ILE A 144 -10.43 -20.22 3.50
CA ILE A 144 -11.53 -19.73 2.65
C ILE A 144 -12.81 -20.47 3.08
N ILE A 145 -13.38 -20.11 4.24
CA ILE A 145 -14.69 -20.55 4.74
C ILE A 145 -14.92 -22.08 4.79
N SER A 146 -14.79 -22.66 5.97
CA SER A 146 -15.70 -23.71 6.44
C SER A 146 -16.20 -23.21 7.80
N LYS A 147 -17.39 -22.60 7.91
CA LYS A 147 -18.67 -23.30 7.95
C LYS A 147 -19.78 -22.35 7.49
N ARG A 148 -20.60 -22.80 6.54
CA ARG A 148 -22.03 -22.44 6.55
C ARG A 148 -22.63 -23.13 7.78
N GLN A 149 -23.16 -22.38 8.72
CA GLN A 149 -24.23 -22.86 9.60
C GLN A 149 -25.53 -22.27 9.09
#